data_AF-A0A925W9B1-F1
#
_entry.id   AF-A0A925W9B1-F1
#
_cell.length_a   1.000
_cell.length_b   1.000
_cell.length_c   1.000
_cell.angle_alpha   90.00
_cell.angle_beta   90.00
_cell.angle_gamma   90.00
#
_symmetry.space_group_name_H-M   'P 1'
#
loop_
_entity.id
_entity.type
_entity.pdbx_description
1 polymer ?
#
loop_
_entity_poly.entity_id
_entity_poly.type
_entity_poly.pdbx_seq_one_letter_code
_entity_poly.pdbx_strand_id
1 'polypeptide(L)'
;MPLHKLVSVTVGVPDVAGTRDYYTDFGLGPAADGWLSTTDGGRQLRLVRSDRRRLVELRIGVDDPDDLDRAEAALRGLGLPSWREDAALVAEEAVAGFRAVLEVPRAWYGSRRAPRPT
;
A
#
# COMPACT_ATOMS: atom_id res chain seq x y z
N MET A 1 4.40 8.69 15.07
CA MET A 1 5.57 8.35 14.21
C MET A 1 5.04 8.40 12.79
N PRO A 2 5.40 9.41 11.99
CA PRO A 2 4.53 9.88 10.91
C PRO A 2 4.32 8.88 9.76
N LEU A 3 5.21 7.91 9.59
CA LEU A 3 5.10 6.82 8.62
C LEU A 3 5.42 5.51 9.33
N HIS A 4 4.41 4.70 9.62
CA HIS A 4 4.58 3.58 10.54
C HIS A 4 4.25 2.21 9.93
N LYS A 5 3.62 2.16 8.75
CA LYS A 5 3.17 0.89 8.16
C LYS A 5 3.21 0.90 6.64
N LEU A 6 3.76 -0.16 6.06
CA LEU A 6 3.48 -0.49 4.66
C LEU A 6 2.07 -1.10 4.58
N VAL A 7 1.12 -0.39 3.98
CA VAL A 7 -0.25 -0.86 3.81
C VAL A 7 -0.32 -1.84 2.66
N SER A 8 0.20 -1.46 1.49
CA SER A 8 0.28 -2.34 0.33
C SER A 8 1.30 -1.85 -0.70
N VAL A 9 1.63 -2.74 -1.63
CA VAL A 9 2.47 -2.44 -2.79
C VAL A 9 1.79 -2.90 -4.08
N THR A 10 1.83 -2.07 -5.12
CA THR A 10 1.44 -2.45 -6.47
C THR A 10 2.68 -2.63 -7.33
N VAL A 11 2.84 -3.81 -7.92
CA VAL A 11 3.97 -4.18 -8.76
C VAL A 11 3.49 -4.46 -10.17
N GLY A 12 4.09 -3.75 -11.13
CA GLY A 12 3.91 -4.01 -12.54
C GLY A 12 4.77 -5.19 -12.97
N VAL A 13 4.20 -6.17 -13.67
CA VAL A 13 4.91 -7.35 -14.18
C VAL A 13 4.47 -7.73 -15.60
N PRO A 14 5.35 -8.33 -16.43
CA PRO A 14 4.99 -8.74 -17.79
C PRO A 14 3.97 -9.89 -17.85
N ASP A 15 4.11 -10.85 -16.93
CA ASP A 15 3.23 -12.00 -16.78
C ASP A 15 2.58 -11.96 -15.39
N VAL A 16 1.35 -11.45 -15.34
CA VAL A 16 0.58 -11.34 -14.10
C VAL A 16 0.15 -12.71 -13.61
N ALA A 17 -0.25 -13.62 -14.52
CA ALA A 17 -0.75 -14.93 -14.15
C ALA A 17 0.36 -15.79 -13.52
N GLY A 18 1.49 -15.94 -14.20
CA GLY A 18 2.62 -16.71 -13.66
C GLY A 18 3.19 -16.11 -12.38
N THR A 19 3.25 -14.78 -12.28
CA THR A 19 3.71 -14.13 -11.03
C THR A 19 2.71 -14.34 -9.88
N ARG A 20 1.41 -14.30 -10.16
CA ARG A 20 0.37 -14.57 -9.17
C ARG A 20 0.47 -16.01 -8.68
N ASP A 21 0.58 -16.96 -9.60
CA ASP A 21 0.66 -18.38 -9.27
C ASP A 21 1.88 -18.67 -8.38
N TYR A 22 3.05 -18.07 -8.68
CA TYR A 22 4.23 -18.12 -7.80
C TYR A 22 3.94 -17.65 -6.37
N TYR A 23 3.25 -16.51 -6.20
CA TYR A 23 2.94 -15.98 -4.87
C TYR A 23 1.84 -16.77 -4.15
N THR A 24 0.94 -17.40 -4.91
CA THR A 24 -0.05 -18.33 -4.34
C THR A 24 0.62 -19.60 -3.84
N ASP A 25 1.57 -20.16 -4.58
CA ASP A 25 2.40 -21.28 -4.13
C ASP A 25 3.25 -20.91 -2.91
N PHE A 26 3.71 -19.66 -2.83
CA PHE A 26 4.37 -19.11 -1.66
C PHE A 26 3.45 -18.96 -0.43
N GLY A 27 2.13 -19.00 -0.63
CA GLY A 27 1.13 -18.97 0.44
C GLY A 27 0.30 -17.69 0.55
N LEU A 28 0.37 -16.77 -0.43
CA LEU A 28 -0.53 -15.62 -0.47
C LEU A 28 -1.90 -16.00 -1.02
N GLY A 29 -2.95 -15.49 -0.39
CA GLY A 29 -4.34 -15.70 -0.82
C GLY A 29 -4.70 -14.80 -2.02
N PRO A 30 -5.06 -15.34 -3.20
CA PRO A 30 -5.47 -14.54 -4.34
C PRO A 30 -6.85 -13.89 -4.10
N ALA A 31 -7.01 -12.68 -4.63
CA ALA A 31 -8.24 -11.91 -4.61
C ALA A 31 -8.49 -11.23 -5.97
N ALA A 32 -9.64 -10.56 -6.11
CA ALA A 32 -10.00 -9.83 -7.31
C ALA A 32 -8.98 -8.71 -7.64
N ASP A 33 -8.97 -8.26 -8.90
CA ASP A 33 -8.21 -7.11 -9.39
C ASP A 33 -6.68 -7.18 -9.20
N GLY A 34 -6.15 -8.41 -9.21
CA GLY A 34 -4.72 -8.69 -9.08
C GLY A 34 -4.20 -8.63 -7.64
N TRP A 35 -5.09 -8.54 -6.65
CA TRP A 35 -4.72 -8.53 -5.25
C TRP A 35 -4.31 -9.91 -4.73
N LEU A 36 -3.31 -9.90 -3.87
CA LEU A 36 -2.79 -11.01 -3.09
C LEU A 36 -2.76 -10.56 -1.63
N SER A 37 -3.25 -11.43 -0.75
CA SER A 37 -3.44 -11.15 0.66
C SER A 37 -2.55 -12.02 1.54
N THR A 38 -2.03 -11.43 2.61
CA THR A 38 -1.42 -12.18 3.71
C THR A 38 -2.49 -12.57 4.73
N THR A 39 -2.19 -13.57 5.57
CA THR A 39 -3.09 -14.04 6.62
C THR A 39 -3.51 -12.92 7.57
N ASP A 40 -2.55 -12.12 8.02
CA ASP A 40 -2.80 -11.11 9.07
C ASP A 40 -2.98 -9.69 8.52
N GLY A 41 -2.45 -9.42 7.32
CA GLY A 41 -2.41 -8.07 6.74
C GLY A 41 -3.49 -7.78 5.71
N GLY A 42 -4.28 -8.78 5.31
CA GLY A 42 -5.25 -8.63 4.23
C GLY A 42 -4.56 -8.32 2.89
N ARG A 43 -5.17 -7.48 2.05
CA ARG A 43 -4.65 -7.10 0.72
C ARG A 43 -3.36 -6.30 0.83
N GLN A 44 -2.21 -6.91 0.53
CA GLN A 44 -0.89 -6.28 0.69
C GLN A 44 -0.08 -6.21 -0.60
N LEU A 45 -0.34 -7.07 -1.59
CA LEU A 45 0.35 -7.05 -2.87
C LEU A 45 -0.68 -6.99 -4.01
N ARG A 46 -0.55 -6.04 -4.92
CA ARG A 46 -1.33 -6.01 -6.17
C ARG A 46 -0.41 -6.19 -7.36
N LEU A 47 -0.75 -7.10 -8.25
CA LEU A 47 -0.05 -7.30 -9.51
C LEU A 47 -0.83 -6.65 -10.65
N VAL A 48 -0.14 -5.84 -11.44
CA VAL A 48 -0.71 -5.20 -12.64
C VAL A 48 0.19 -5.48 -13.85
N ARG A 49 -0.37 -5.42 -15.05
CA ARG A 49 0.41 -5.64 -16.27
C ARG A 49 1.37 -4.45 -16.50
N SER A 50 2.64 -4.74 -16.78
CA SER A 50 3.65 -3.77 -17.22
C SER A 50 4.75 -4.47 -18.04
N ASP A 51 5.36 -3.78 -19.01
CA ASP A 51 6.33 -4.43 -19.92
C ASP A 51 7.64 -4.83 -19.22
N ARG A 52 7.87 -4.28 -18.03
CA ARG A 52 8.99 -4.61 -17.17
C ARG A 52 8.54 -4.69 -15.72
N ARG A 53 9.28 -5.46 -14.91
CA ARG A 53 9.08 -5.49 -13.46
C ARG A 53 9.40 -4.12 -12.87
N ARG A 54 8.43 -3.50 -12.19
CA ARG A 54 8.60 -2.19 -11.56
C ARG A 54 7.66 -2.00 -10.38
N LEU A 55 8.07 -1.19 -9.42
CA LEU A 55 7.16 -0.60 -8.47
C LEU A 55 6.23 0.38 -9.22
N VAL A 56 4.94 0.31 -8.95
CA VAL A 56 3.92 1.20 -9.53
C VAL A 56 3.36 2.11 -8.45
N GLU A 57 3.00 1.54 -7.30
CA GLU A 57 2.45 2.30 -6.17
C GLU A 57 2.91 1.70 -4.84
N LEU A 58 3.21 2.57 -3.88
CA LEU A 58 3.45 2.22 -2.49
C LEU A 58 2.41 2.93 -1.62
N ARG A 59 1.64 2.17 -0.83
CA ARG A 59 0.68 2.73 0.14
C ARG A 59 1.24 2.65 1.56
N ILE A 60 1.33 3.78 2.24
CA ILE A 60 1.94 3.95 3.55
C ILE A 60 0.89 4.48 4.54
N GLY A 61 0.86 3.88 5.73
CA GLY A 61 0.01 4.29 6.83
C GLY A 61 0.64 5.41 7.65
N VAL A 62 -0.15 6.43 7.92
CA VAL A 62 0.13 7.51 8.89
C VAL A 62 -0.81 7.41 10.10
N ASP A 63 -0.47 8.06 11.22
CA ASP A 63 -1.26 7.92 12.47
C ASP A 63 -2.58 8.71 12.38
N ASP A 64 -2.55 9.92 11.84
CA ASP A 64 -3.69 10.84 11.79
C ASP A 64 -3.63 11.82 10.59
N PRO A 65 -4.70 12.59 10.34
CA PRO A 65 -4.72 13.60 9.27
C PRO A 65 -3.68 14.72 9.42
N ASP A 66 -3.15 14.99 10.61
CA ASP A 66 -2.13 16.02 10.79
C ASP A 66 -0.74 15.52 10.31
N ASP A 67 -0.47 14.22 10.40
CA ASP A 67 0.73 13.61 9.78
C ASP A 67 0.75 13.79 8.27
N LEU A 68 -0.43 13.70 7.68
CA LEU A 68 -0.72 13.92 6.28
C LEU A 68 -0.33 15.36 5.89
N ASP A 69 -0.70 16.37 6.68
CA ASP A 69 -0.31 17.78 6.48
C ASP A 69 1.18 18.01 6.66
N ARG A 70 1.78 17.38 7.67
CA ARG A 70 3.24 17.41 7.90
C ARG A 70 4.01 16.84 6.71
N ALA A 71 3.55 15.72 6.15
CA ALA A 71 4.18 15.09 4.98
C ALA A 71 4.07 15.97 3.74
N GLU A 72 2.91 16.60 3.50
CA GLU A 72 2.73 17.50 2.36
C GLU A 72 3.67 18.71 2.45
N ALA A 73 3.79 19.32 3.62
CA ALA A 73 4.72 20.43 3.85
C ALA A 73 6.18 20.01 3.60
N ALA A 74 6.57 18.81 4.03
CA ALA A 74 7.91 18.28 3.80
C ALA A 74 8.19 18.02 2.31
N LEU A 75 7.26 17.39 1.58
CA LEU A 75 7.39 17.14 0.14
C LEU A 75 7.50 18.45 -0.65
N ARG A 76 6.71 19.45 -0.28
CA ARG A 76 6.78 20.80 -0.86
C ARG A 76 8.13 21.46 -0.61
N GLY A 77 8.68 21.33 0.61
CA GLY A 77 10.02 21.82 0.95
C GLY A 77 11.13 21.15 0.12
N LEU A 78 10.92 19.92 -0.33
CA LEU A 78 11.82 19.19 -1.23
C LEU A 78 11.56 19.45 -2.72
N GLY A 79 10.51 20.20 -3.07
CA GLY A 79 10.11 20.44 -4.45
C GLY A 79 9.54 19.21 -5.17
N LEU A 80 9.03 18.23 -4.42
CA LEU A 80 8.43 17.01 -4.98
C LEU A 80 6.94 17.21 -5.29
N PRO A 81 6.44 16.77 -6.46
CA PRO A 81 5.02 16.84 -6.78
C PRO A 81 4.18 16.00 -5.81
N SER A 82 3.19 16.63 -5.19
CA SER A 82 2.23 15.96 -4.31
C SER A 82 0.87 16.64 -4.32
N TRP A 83 -0.20 15.87 -4.11
CA TRP A 83 -1.58 16.37 -4.07
C TRP A 83 -2.46 15.53 -3.15
N ARG A 84 -3.58 16.10 -2.72
CA ARG A 84 -4.61 15.38 -1.96
C ARG A 84 -5.57 14.65 -2.89
N GLU A 85 -5.85 13.40 -2.57
CA GLU A 85 -6.85 12.57 -3.23
C GLU A 85 -7.68 11.89 -2.13
N ASP A 86 -8.97 12.22 -2.04
CA ASP A 86 -9.85 11.83 -0.94
C ASP A 86 -9.24 12.11 0.46
N ALA A 87 -9.06 11.06 1.27
CA ALA A 87 -8.46 11.11 2.60
C ALA A 87 -6.96 10.70 2.59
N ALA A 88 -6.30 10.83 1.43
CA ALA A 88 -4.91 10.45 1.22
C ALA A 88 -4.08 11.61 0.66
N LEU A 89 -2.77 11.53 0.86
CA LEU A 89 -1.78 12.34 0.17
C LEU A 89 -1.05 11.47 -0.84
N VAL A 90 -0.97 11.93 -2.08
CA VAL A 90 -0.23 11.26 -3.14
C VAL A 90 1.01 12.07 -3.47
N ALA A 91 2.13 11.40 -3.68
CA ALA A 91 3.36 11.96 -4.19
C ALA A 91 3.88 11.15 -5.37
N GLU A 92 4.47 11.82 -6.36
CA GLU A 92 5.19 11.16 -7.44
C GLU A 92 6.69 11.14 -7.17
N GLU A 93 7.28 9.96 -7.24
CA GLU A 93 8.72 9.82 -7.19
C GLU A 93 9.30 10.01 -8.61
N ALA A 94 10.12 11.05 -8.76
CA ALA A 94 10.53 11.57 -10.06
C ALA A 94 11.58 10.72 -10.80
N VAL A 95 12.31 9.83 -10.11
CA VAL A 95 13.43 9.09 -10.70
C VAL A 95 13.00 7.69 -11.17
N ALA A 96 12.43 6.89 -10.27
CA ALA A 96 11.91 5.56 -10.50
C ALA A 96 10.46 5.55 -11.03
N GLY A 97 9.72 6.66 -10.88
CA GLY A 97 8.42 6.86 -11.52
C GLY A 97 7.30 6.02 -10.90
N PHE A 98 7.27 5.89 -9.57
CA PHE A 98 6.17 5.26 -8.84
C PHE A 98 5.41 6.31 -8.01
N ARG A 99 4.16 5.98 -7.64
CA ARG A 99 3.36 6.80 -6.73
C ARG A 99 3.56 6.35 -5.29
N ALA A 100 3.81 7.27 -4.37
CA ALA A 100 3.69 7.03 -2.94
C ALA A 100 2.36 7.62 -2.47
N VAL A 101 1.54 6.81 -1.79
CA VAL A 101 0.22 7.21 -1.28
C VAL A 101 0.27 7.05 0.22
N LEU A 102 0.07 8.14 0.94
CA LEU A 102 -0.04 8.16 2.40
C LEU A 102 -1.52 8.21 2.75
N GLU A 103 -1.96 7.33 3.64
CA GLU A 103 -3.35 7.30 4.11
C GLU A 103 -3.39 7.00 5.60
N VAL A 104 -4.45 7.44 6.27
CA VAL A 104 -4.77 6.96 7.62
C VAL A 104 -5.41 5.58 7.46
N PRO A 105 -4.73 4.48 7.81
CA PRO A 105 -5.28 3.15 7.58
C PRO A 105 -6.57 3.00 8.39
N ARG A 106 -7.61 2.43 7.78
CA ARG A 106 -8.73 1.93 8.58
C ARG A 106 -8.15 0.95 9.59
N ALA A 107 -8.32 1.23 10.88
CA ALA A 107 -7.77 0.41 11.95
C ALA A 107 -8.16 -1.05 11.72
N TRP A 108 -7.17 -1.89 11.39
CA TRP A 108 -7.36 -3.32 11.46
C TRP A 108 -7.38 -3.68 12.93
N TYR A 109 -8.60 -3.87 13.45
CA TYR A 109 -8.84 -4.48 14.74
C TYR A 109 -8.24 -5.89 14.72
N GLY A 110 -7.08 -6.05 15.34
CA GLY A 110 -6.82 -7.30 16.05
C GLY A 110 -7.99 -7.51 17.01
N SER A 111 -8.74 -8.58 16.79
CA SER A 111 -9.64 -9.24 17.74
C SER A 111 -9.72 -8.58 19.12
N ARG A 112 -10.85 -7.94 19.44
CA ARG A 112 -11.32 -8.02 20.83
C ARG A 112 -11.45 -9.51 21.09
N ARG A 113 -10.58 -10.03 21.96
CA ARG A 113 -10.66 -11.36 22.52
C ARG A 113 -12.13 -11.60 22.91
N ALA A 114 -12.82 -12.49 22.20
CA ALA A 114 -14.16 -12.87 22.59
C ALA A 114 -14.11 -13.37 24.05
N PRO A 115 -15.03 -12.97 24.94
CA PRO A 115 -15.07 -13.52 26.28
C PRO A 115 -15.28 -15.04 26.18
N ARG A 116 -14.47 -15.81 26.92
CA ARG A 116 -14.66 -17.26 27.03
C ARG A 116 -16.08 -17.54 27.56
N PRO A 117 -16.87 -18.43 26.94
CA PRO A 117 -18.07 -18.91 27.58
C PRO A 117 -17.69 -19.67 28.85
N THR A 118 -18.37 -19.33 29.95
CA THR A 118 -18.34 -20.02 31.24
C THR A 118 -18.93 -21.42 31.15
#